data_AF-A0A495Y387-F1
#
_entry.id   AF-A0A495Y387-F1
#
_cell.length_a   1.000
_cell.length_b   1.000
_cell.length_c   1.000
_cell.angle_alpha   90.00
_cell.angle_beta   90.00
_cell.angle_gamma   90.00
#
_symmetry.space_group_name_H-M   'P 1'
#
loop_
_entity.id
_entity.type
_entity.pdbx_description
1 polymer ?
#
loop_
_entity_poly.entity_id
_entity_poly.type
_entity_poly.pdbx_seq_one_letter_code
_entity_poly.pdbx_strand_id
1 'polypeptide(L)'
;MSYDLAVWNGPRPASAAEAGVEYERRMEALYASLSDSAGRTPPSAPIRAFVDAVVARFPELDMDSGPECPWASAPLIDEAVGDIIYFPMTYSGAEFARDPVAEVAASLGLVCYDPQAEQLLPEVAASQSEQPSPEPRETQPTAGWWRRILGRD
;
A
#
# COMPACT_ATOMS: atom_id res chain seq x y z
N MET A 1 -13.09 16.25 3.45
CA MET A 1 -11.84 15.67 2.91
C MET A 1 -11.99 14.16 2.99
N SER A 2 -11.72 13.44 1.91
CA SER A 2 -11.68 11.97 1.84
C SER A 2 -10.24 11.47 1.93
N TYR A 3 -10.10 10.16 2.14
CA TYR A 3 -8.85 9.42 1.97
C TYR A 3 -8.98 8.59 0.70
N ASP A 4 -8.17 8.86 -0.32
CA ASP A 4 -8.35 8.27 -1.65
C ASP A 4 -7.26 7.24 -1.93
N LEU A 5 -7.59 6.17 -2.65
CA LEU A 5 -6.59 5.24 -3.19
C LEU A 5 -6.75 5.12 -4.70
N ALA A 6 -5.62 4.89 -5.38
CA ALA A 6 -5.59 4.55 -6.79
C ALA A 6 -5.15 3.10 -6.94
N VAL A 7 -5.92 2.31 -7.69
CA VAL A 7 -5.57 0.94 -8.05
C VAL A 7 -5.61 0.78 -9.56
N TRP A 8 -4.56 0.21 -10.15
CA TRP A 8 -4.51 -0.03 -11.59
C TRP A 8 -3.93 -1.38 -11.97
N ASN A 9 -4.33 -1.82 -13.16
CA ASN A 9 -3.74 -2.95 -13.87
C ASN A 9 -2.52 -2.48 -14.67
N GLY A 10 -1.40 -3.20 -14.54
CA GLY A 10 -0.16 -2.87 -15.24
C GLY A 10 1.09 -3.29 -14.46
N PRO A 11 2.28 -3.05 -15.03
CA PRO A 11 3.53 -3.34 -14.35
C PRO A 11 3.65 -2.52 -13.06
N ARG A 12 4.12 -3.15 -11.98
CA ARG A 12 4.43 -2.45 -10.73
C ARG A 12 5.64 -1.54 -10.95
N PRO A 13 5.53 -0.22 -10.68
CA PRO A 13 6.65 0.71 -10.74
C PRO A 13 7.79 0.28 -9.81
N ALA A 14 9.04 0.61 -10.15
CA ALA A 14 10.21 0.19 -9.36
C ALA A 14 10.40 1.02 -8.09
N SER A 15 9.79 2.20 -8.03
CA SER A 15 9.85 3.11 -6.88
C SER A 15 8.54 3.87 -6.69
N ALA A 16 8.38 4.46 -5.50
CA ALA A 16 7.28 5.37 -5.21
C ALA A 16 7.25 6.60 -6.13
N ALA A 17 8.42 7.14 -6.49
CA ALA A 17 8.52 8.27 -7.41
C ALA A 17 8.04 7.90 -8.82
N GLU A 18 8.42 6.74 -9.34
CA GLU A 18 7.89 6.24 -10.61
C GLU A 18 6.38 5.95 -10.53
N ALA A 19 5.90 5.47 -9.39
CA ALA A 19 4.48 5.27 -9.16
C ALA A 19 3.68 6.58 -9.17
N GLY A 20 4.23 7.65 -8.59
CA GLY A 20 3.64 8.99 -8.64
C GLY A 20 3.48 9.50 -10.07
N VAL A 21 4.51 9.36 -10.91
CA VAL A 21 4.43 9.74 -12.34
C VAL A 21 3.38 8.92 -13.09
N GLU A 22 3.34 7.61 -12.86
CA GLU A 22 2.40 6.71 -13.53
C GLU A 22 0.95 6.92 -13.04
N TYR A 23 0.78 7.33 -11.78
CA TYR A 23 -0.48 7.78 -11.20
C TYR A 23 -0.98 9.05 -11.88
N GLU A 24 -0.15 10.11 -11.95
CA GLU A 24 -0.50 11.37 -12.61
C GLU A 24 -0.95 11.14 -14.07
N ARG A 25 -0.20 10.32 -14.81
CA ARG A 25 -0.54 9.95 -16.20
C ARG A 25 -1.92 9.28 -16.30
N ARG A 26 -2.28 8.43 -15.34
CA ARG A 26 -3.59 7.76 -15.32
C ARG A 26 -4.70 8.69 -14.93
N MET A 27 -4.46 9.58 -13.98
CA MET A 27 -5.45 10.57 -13.59
C MET A 27 -5.76 11.51 -14.75
N GLU A 28 -4.76 11.96 -15.50
CA GLU A 28 -4.98 12.75 -16.72
C GLU A 28 -5.83 11.98 -17.74
N ALA A 29 -5.51 10.72 -18.02
CA ALA A 29 -6.29 9.87 -18.91
C ALA A 29 -7.73 9.63 -18.41
N LEU A 30 -7.91 9.45 -17.10
CA LEU A 30 -9.21 9.29 -16.46
C LEU A 30 -10.04 10.58 -16.63
N TYR A 31 -9.49 11.76 -16.32
CA TYR A 31 -10.19 13.03 -16.48
C TYR A 31 -10.54 13.33 -17.95
N ALA A 32 -9.64 13.01 -18.88
CA ALA A 32 -9.93 13.10 -20.31
C ALA A 32 -11.12 12.20 -20.70
N SER A 33 -11.17 10.97 -20.19
CA SER A 33 -12.28 10.04 -20.46
C SER A 33 -13.63 10.50 -19.86
N LEU A 34 -13.61 11.19 -18.71
CA LEU A 34 -14.81 11.75 -18.10
C LEU A 34 -15.40 12.91 -18.92
N SER A 35 -14.54 13.60 -19.67
CA SER A 35 -14.94 14.71 -20.55
C SER A 35 -15.36 14.24 -21.95
N ASP A 36 -15.19 12.94 -22.26
CA ASP A 36 -15.51 12.38 -23.57
C ASP A 36 -17.01 12.10 -23.70
N SER A 37 -17.64 12.79 -24.66
CA SER A 37 -19.05 12.58 -25.04
C SER A 37 -19.36 11.19 -25.61
N ALA A 38 -18.34 10.42 -26.03
CA ALA A 38 -18.50 9.05 -26.53
C ALA A 38 -18.79 8.02 -25.43
N GLY A 39 -18.71 8.42 -24.14
CA GLY A 39 -19.00 7.58 -22.99
C GLY A 39 -17.74 7.05 -22.30
N ARG A 40 -17.87 6.71 -21.01
CA ARG A 40 -16.75 6.21 -20.20
C ARG A 40 -16.31 4.83 -20.65
N THR A 41 -14.99 4.63 -20.76
CA THR A 41 -14.40 3.32 -20.99
C THR A 41 -14.79 2.36 -19.86
N PRO A 42 -15.43 1.22 -20.17
CA PRO A 42 -15.80 0.23 -19.15
C PRO A 42 -14.58 -0.26 -18.35
N PRO A 43 -14.75 -0.62 -17.06
CA PRO A 43 -13.69 -1.24 -16.28
C PRO A 43 -13.17 -2.53 -16.92
N SER A 44 -11.85 -2.70 -16.90
CA SER A 44 -11.19 -3.94 -17.29
C SER A 44 -11.56 -5.08 -16.35
N ALA A 45 -11.42 -6.32 -16.81
CA ALA A 45 -11.71 -7.49 -16.00
C ALA A 45 -10.93 -7.55 -14.68
N PRO A 46 -9.61 -7.22 -14.61
CA PRO A 46 -8.88 -7.19 -13.34
C PRO A 46 -9.42 -6.13 -12.36
N ILE A 47 -9.78 -4.94 -12.84
CA ILE A 47 -10.35 -3.88 -11.99
C ILE A 47 -11.73 -4.28 -11.49
N ARG A 48 -12.55 -4.91 -12.33
CA ARG A 48 -13.85 -5.44 -11.91
C ARG A 48 -13.71 -6.52 -10.83
N ALA A 49 -12.76 -7.45 -11.01
CA ALA A 49 -12.48 -8.49 -10.01
C ALA A 49 -12.01 -7.89 -8.67
N PHE A 50 -11.24 -6.81 -8.73
CA PHE A 50 -10.84 -6.06 -7.54
C PHE A 50 -12.05 -5.44 -6.83
N VAL A 51 -12.92 -4.73 -7.56
CA VAL A 51 -14.13 -4.13 -6.98
C VAL A 51 -15.02 -5.19 -6.35
N ASP A 52 -15.29 -6.27 -7.07
CA ASP A 52 -16.12 -7.38 -6.58
C ASP A 52 -15.53 -7.99 -5.28
N ALA A 53 -14.19 -8.12 -5.19
CA ALA A 53 -13.52 -8.65 -4.01
C ALA A 53 -13.53 -7.71 -2.80
N VAL A 54 -13.31 -6.41 -3.00
CA VAL A 54 -13.33 -5.44 -1.87
C VAL A 54 -14.74 -5.19 -1.37
N VAL A 55 -15.75 -5.15 -2.25
CA VAL A 55 -17.16 -5.01 -1.87
C VAL A 55 -17.69 -6.24 -1.13
N ALA A 56 -17.20 -7.44 -1.47
CA ALA A 56 -17.53 -8.66 -0.73
C ALA A 56 -16.99 -8.63 0.72
N ARG A 57 -15.90 -7.90 0.97
CA ARG A 57 -15.29 -7.76 2.30
C ARG A 57 -15.84 -6.56 3.07
N PHE A 58 -16.07 -5.45 2.39
CA PHE A 58 -16.59 -4.20 2.93
C PHE A 58 -17.82 -3.81 2.10
N PRO A 59 -19.03 -4.09 2.61
CA PRO A 59 -20.27 -3.79 1.90
C PRO A 59 -20.33 -2.33 1.41
N GLU A 60 -21.00 -2.13 0.28
CA GLU A 60 -21.20 -0.82 -0.34
C GLU A 60 -21.87 0.19 0.61
N LEU A 61 -21.65 1.48 0.34
CA LEU A 61 -22.34 2.56 1.04
C LEU A 61 -23.81 2.61 0.62
N ASP A 62 -24.70 2.57 1.61
CA ASP A 62 -26.14 2.71 1.50
C ASP A 62 -26.70 3.68 2.58
N MET A 63 -28.03 3.82 2.65
CA MET A 63 -28.67 4.74 3.60
C MET A 63 -28.49 4.36 5.08
N ASP A 64 -28.22 3.09 5.37
CA ASP A 64 -28.10 2.54 6.73
C ASP A 64 -26.64 2.27 7.11
N SER A 65 -25.71 2.63 6.23
CA SER A 65 -24.29 2.40 6.42
C SER A 65 -23.77 3.14 7.64
N GLY A 66 -23.33 2.35 8.62
CA GLY A 66 -22.72 2.83 9.85
C GLY A 66 -21.24 3.21 9.68
N PRO A 67 -20.56 3.52 10.80
CA PRO A 67 -19.13 3.86 10.80
C PRO A 67 -18.20 2.74 10.30
N GLU A 68 -18.74 1.54 10.09
CA GLU A 68 -18.03 0.37 9.58
C GLU A 68 -17.97 0.32 8.03
N CYS A 69 -18.70 1.21 7.32
CA CYS A 69 -18.56 1.37 5.88
C CYS A 69 -17.35 2.27 5.57
N PRO A 70 -16.32 1.77 4.87
CA PRO A 70 -15.14 2.59 4.61
C PRO A 70 -15.35 3.59 3.47
N TRP A 71 -16.31 3.34 2.58
CA TRP A 71 -16.48 4.08 1.34
C TRP A 71 -17.08 5.47 1.57
N ALA A 72 -16.55 6.47 0.86
CA ALA A 72 -17.13 7.81 0.82
C ALA A 72 -17.95 8.07 -0.46
N SER A 73 -17.95 7.13 -1.39
CA SER A 73 -18.82 7.11 -2.56
C SER A 73 -19.29 5.68 -2.85
N ALA A 74 -20.44 5.57 -3.50
CA ALA A 74 -20.99 4.32 -3.99
C ALA A 74 -21.88 4.56 -5.23
N PRO A 75 -22.07 3.53 -6.08
CA PRO A 75 -21.41 2.22 -6.01
C PRO A 75 -19.94 2.32 -6.41
N LEU A 76 -19.06 1.55 -5.76
CA LEU A 76 -17.61 1.64 -5.95
C LEU A 76 -17.19 1.37 -7.41
N ILE A 77 -17.96 0.55 -8.13
CA ILE A 77 -17.70 0.25 -9.55
C ILE A 77 -17.80 1.49 -10.45
N ASP A 78 -18.56 2.51 -10.06
CA ASP A 78 -18.69 3.75 -10.84
C ASP A 78 -17.42 4.61 -10.77
N GLU A 79 -16.50 4.31 -9.86
CA GLU A 79 -15.19 4.97 -9.76
C GLU A 79 -14.14 4.35 -10.71
N ALA A 80 -14.48 3.23 -11.36
CA ALA A 80 -13.56 2.50 -12.24
C ALA A 80 -13.68 2.93 -13.70
N VAL A 81 -12.54 3.07 -14.38
CA VAL A 81 -12.44 3.37 -15.81
C VAL A 81 -11.28 2.59 -16.43
N GLY A 82 -11.58 1.71 -17.37
CA GLY A 82 -10.55 0.90 -18.04
C GLY A 82 -9.66 0.16 -17.04
N ASP A 83 -8.36 0.43 -17.08
CA ASP A 83 -7.36 -0.23 -16.24
C ASP A 83 -7.09 0.46 -14.89
N ILE A 84 -7.88 1.46 -14.49
CA ILE A 84 -7.73 2.16 -13.19
C ILE A 84 -9.07 2.28 -12.45
N ILE A 85 -9.01 2.25 -11.13
CA ILE A 85 -10.02 2.78 -10.23
C ILE A 85 -9.37 3.79 -9.28
N TYR A 86 -10.01 4.94 -9.10
CA TYR A 86 -9.64 5.96 -8.12
C TYR A 86 -10.85 6.21 -7.23
N PHE A 87 -10.77 5.85 -5.95
CA PHE A 87 -11.96 5.83 -5.10
C PHE A 87 -11.71 6.49 -3.74
N PRO A 88 -12.71 7.25 -3.22
CA PRO A 88 -12.63 7.89 -1.93
C PRO A 88 -13.14 6.96 -0.80
N MET A 89 -12.43 6.99 0.31
CA MET A 89 -12.85 6.47 1.62
C MET A 89 -13.09 7.61 2.60
N THR A 90 -13.87 7.34 3.64
CA THR A 90 -13.85 8.18 4.83
C THR A 90 -12.50 8.01 5.54
N TYR A 91 -12.03 9.04 6.26
CA TYR A 91 -10.77 8.91 7.02
C TYR A 91 -10.83 7.79 8.07
N SER A 92 -11.94 7.71 8.81
CA SER A 92 -12.19 6.61 9.75
C SER A 92 -12.26 5.25 9.07
N GLY A 93 -12.82 5.21 7.85
CA GLY A 93 -12.84 4.03 6.99
C GLY A 93 -11.44 3.54 6.63
N ALA A 94 -10.59 4.48 6.20
CA ALA A 94 -9.22 4.18 5.79
C ALA A 94 -8.37 3.59 6.92
N GLU A 95 -8.63 3.96 8.19
CA GLU A 95 -7.92 3.40 9.35
C GLU A 95 -7.98 1.87 9.44
N PHE A 96 -9.07 1.25 8.94
CA PHE A 96 -9.22 -0.21 8.96
C PHE A 96 -9.28 -0.85 7.56
N ALA A 97 -9.61 -0.11 6.51
CA ALA A 97 -9.80 -0.66 5.17
C ALA A 97 -8.59 -0.49 4.25
N ARG A 98 -7.73 0.52 4.46
CA ARG A 98 -6.60 0.84 3.55
C ARG A 98 -5.70 -0.36 3.28
N ASP A 99 -5.14 -0.96 4.31
CA ASP A 99 -4.19 -2.07 4.16
C ASP A 99 -4.88 -3.34 3.61
N PRO A 100 -6.06 -3.77 4.13
CA PRO A 100 -6.82 -4.86 3.53
C PRO A 100 -7.17 -4.68 2.05
N VAL A 101 -7.51 -3.46 1.63
CA VAL A 101 -7.83 -3.15 0.23
C VAL A 101 -6.57 -3.27 -0.63
N ALA A 102 -5.44 -2.75 -0.15
CA ALA A 102 -4.16 -2.90 -0.84
C ALA A 102 -3.71 -4.36 -0.95
N GLU A 103 -3.94 -5.18 0.08
CA GLU A 103 -3.68 -6.62 0.05
C GLU A 103 -4.51 -7.33 -1.03
N VAL A 104 -5.79 -6.97 -1.16
CA VAL A 104 -6.64 -7.50 -2.23
C VAL A 104 -6.09 -7.12 -3.61
N ALA A 105 -5.73 -5.85 -3.82
CA ALA A 105 -5.09 -5.42 -5.06
C ALA A 105 -3.82 -6.22 -5.38
N ALA A 106 -2.93 -6.38 -4.39
CA ALA A 106 -1.70 -7.16 -4.54
C ALA A 106 -1.97 -8.63 -4.87
N SER A 107 -2.97 -9.25 -4.25
CA SER A 107 -3.35 -10.65 -4.51
C SER A 107 -3.84 -10.88 -5.95
N LEU A 108 -4.36 -9.83 -6.60
CA LEU A 108 -4.81 -9.83 -7.99
C LEU A 108 -3.72 -9.37 -8.97
N GLY A 109 -2.50 -9.10 -8.49
CA GLY A 109 -1.40 -8.58 -9.31
C GLY A 109 -1.59 -7.14 -9.76
N LEU A 110 -2.45 -6.38 -9.07
CA LEU A 110 -2.68 -4.96 -9.33
C LEU A 110 -1.71 -4.09 -8.52
N VAL A 111 -1.52 -2.86 -8.99
CA VAL A 111 -0.78 -1.84 -8.26
C VAL A 111 -1.75 -1.04 -7.43
N CYS A 112 -1.46 -0.86 -6.14
CA CYS A 112 -2.16 0.07 -5.26
C CYS A 112 -1.20 1.20 -4.88
N TYR A 113 -1.69 2.44 -4.98
CA TYR A 113 -0.94 3.65 -4.67
C TYR A 113 -1.76 4.54 -3.75
N ASP A 114 -1.05 5.11 -2.79
CA ASP A 114 -1.55 6.06 -1.84
C ASP A 114 -1.09 7.47 -2.24
N PRO A 115 -1.97 8.32 -2.81
CA PRO A 115 -1.61 9.65 -3.23
C PRO A 115 -1.41 10.62 -2.06
N GLN A 116 -1.92 10.34 -0.86
CA GLN A 116 -1.70 11.21 0.30
C GLN A 116 -0.33 10.99 0.94
N ALA A 117 0.16 9.75 0.91
CA ALA A 117 1.48 9.39 1.46
C ALA A 117 2.54 9.15 0.38
N GLU A 118 2.19 9.33 -0.90
CA GLU A 118 3.05 9.16 -2.07
C GLU A 118 3.80 7.82 -2.08
N GLN A 119 3.08 6.71 -1.85
CA GLN A 119 3.70 5.40 -1.69
C GLN A 119 2.93 4.26 -2.36
N LEU A 120 3.65 3.20 -2.70
CA LEU A 120 3.07 1.94 -3.16
C LEU A 120 2.58 1.11 -1.98
N LEU A 121 1.41 0.50 -2.14
CA LEU A 121 0.82 -0.42 -1.19
C LEU A 121 0.73 -1.87 -1.77
N PRO A 122 0.78 -2.90 -0.90
CA PRO A 122 1.37 -2.83 0.43
C PRO A 122 2.83 -2.34 0.32
N GLU A 123 3.31 -1.68 1.37
CA GLU A 123 4.71 -1.30 1.45
C GLU A 123 5.53 -2.59 1.41
N VAL A 124 6.48 -2.68 0.47
CA VAL A 124 7.42 -3.79 0.50
C VAL A 124 8.25 -3.52 1.73
N ALA A 125 7.99 -4.25 2.83
CA ALA A 125 8.80 -4.18 4.03
C ALA A 125 10.25 -4.23 3.57
N ALA A 126 10.98 -3.13 3.77
CA ALA A 126 12.40 -3.07 3.51
C ALA A 126 12.96 -4.31 4.20
N SER A 127 13.39 -5.28 3.39
CA SER A 127 13.85 -6.55 3.91
C SER A 127 14.87 -6.23 4.99
N GLN A 128 14.78 -6.92 6.12
CA GLN A 128 15.66 -6.78 7.29
C GLN A 128 17.10 -7.24 6.95
N SER A 129 17.68 -6.73 5.87
CA SER A 129 19.07 -6.89 5.47
C SER A 129 19.87 -5.72 6.02
N GLU A 130 19.93 -5.65 7.35
CA GLU A 130 21.10 -5.11 8.06
C GLU A 130 21.05 -5.66 9.50
N GLN A 131 21.14 -6.99 9.63
CA GLN A 131 21.64 -7.52 10.90
C GLN A 131 23.11 -7.08 10.98
N PRO A 132 23.52 -6.23 11.94
CA PRO A 132 24.93 -5.95 12.13
C PRO A 132 25.62 -7.29 12.41
N SER A 133 26.59 -7.62 11.56
CA SER A 133 27.54 -8.71 11.77
C SER A 133 27.92 -8.79 13.25
N PRO A 134 27.87 -9.95 13.92
CA PRO A 134 28.31 -10.03 15.30
C PRO A 134 29.78 -9.61 15.33
N GLU A 135 30.09 -8.54 16.06
CA GLU A 135 31.45 -8.08 16.29
C GLU A 135 32.34 -9.26 16.69
N PRO A 136 33.60 -9.33 16.21
CA PRO A 136 34.51 -10.36 16.65
C PRO A 136 34.67 -10.25 18.16
N ARG A 137 34.33 -11.33 18.89
CA ARG A 137 34.56 -11.43 20.33
C ARG A 137 36.02 -11.09 20.61
N GLU A 138 36.28 -9.89 21.14
CA GLU A 138 37.53 -9.58 21.79
C GLU A 138 37.74 -10.60 22.91
N THR A 139 38.73 -11.46 22.73
CA THR A 139 39.23 -12.35 23.76
C THR A 139 39.73 -11.50 24.91
N GLN A 140 38.94 -11.41 25.98
CA GLN A 140 39.43 -10.89 27.26
C GLN A 140 40.54 -11.83 27.77
N PRO A 141 41.71 -11.32 28.16
CA PRO A 141 42.75 -12.14 28.74
C PRO A 141 42.30 -12.66 30.11
N THR A 142 42.40 -13.97 30.31
CA THR A 142 42.19 -14.61 31.62
C THR A 142 43.24 -14.10 32.60
N ALA A 143 42.89 -13.07 33.39
CA ALA A 143 43.66 -12.62 34.53
C ALA A 143 43.48 -13.62 35.69
N GLY A 144 44.29 -14.66 35.65
CA GLY A 144 44.57 -15.53 36.78
C GLY A 144 45.99 -16.03 36.61
N TRP A 145 46.78 -15.96 37.68
CA TRP A 145 48.23 -16.23 37.79
C TRP A 145 49.08 -14.93 37.86
N TRP A 146 49.84 -14.84 38.96
CA TRP A 146 50.86 -13.83 39.32
C TRP A 146 50.43 -12.62 40.17
N ARG A 147 49.98 -12.89 41.40
CA ARG A 147 50.32 -12.08 42.59
C ARG A 147 50.76 -12.96 43.77
N ARG A 148 52.07 -13.09 43.95
CA ARG A 148 52.78 -13.33 45.23
C ARG A 148 54.24 -12.93 45.00
N ILE A 149 54.56 -11.64 44.96
CA ILE A 149 54.95 -10.80 46.11
C ILE A 149 55.97 -11.51 47.04
N LEU A 150 57.23 -11.16 46.79
CA LEU A 150 58.34 -10.85 47.70
C LEU A 150 58.81 -11.95 48.68
N GLY A 151 60.06 -12.37 48.46
CA GLY A 151 60.83 -13.19 49.39
C GLY A 151 61.35 -12.43 50.60
N ARG A 152 61.75 -13.20 51.61
CA ARG A 152 62.70 -12.82 52.64
C ARG A 152 63.33 -14.10 53.21
N ASP A 153 64.65 -14.02 53.42
CA ASP A 153 65.50 -14.93 54.19
C ASP A 153 64.87 -15.45 55.49
#